data_AF-A0A1R4GU79-F1
#
_entry.id   AF-A0A1R4GU79-F1
#
_cell.length_a   1.000
_cell.length_b   1.000
_cell.length_c   1.000
_cell.angle_alpha   90.00
_cell.angle_beta   90.00
_cell.angle_gamma   90.00
#
_symmetry.space_group_name_H-M   'P 1'
#
loop_
_entity.id
_entity.type
_entity.pdbx_description
1 polymer ?
#
loop_
_entity_poly.entity_id
_entity_poly.type
_entity_poly.pdbx_seq_one_letter_code
_entity_poly.pdbx_strand_id
1 'polypeptide(L)'
;MTAQGGTDRERIERWWRSLDGEDFLALEPPSAPRLTDGDGHDEALARIRERGLDPMTPYGIWPAEDGFDERGALTEPLRIEADGPDAALAAKLRTAPEGFEIRRDAASGRFLLARIGAAPHEDASSRAAAEARIEPIPALPADAPVQSDGRVQPDGPVRSDGPVRSDAPVRSGAPDPSESEGQEPAWQGPDLADAQALQRAQLDAGPPDRAELEWCRARFLDPDLDEPGLGFCLARVFDAGALRFEDLDPLLERRLDRFVAEPDTYQRHRPGLVTLGIALACGGHPRAGEFFDGLRRFEAEGVVRLRTILLGWYGGEEDLDPLWREALAGGREAAIGWSVLSARLSGTGVEEAAGAGAEQARAAGSMPYVRNHFSCAAIAWGGAPVLAPLEAPTARLWHYAFDKESLPWFERAVAVAEDDRLPMTLRAWALRHAGDHALLARPERVRPAADPEFAAEARARVERLRERVPRSAQ
;
A
#
# COMPACT_ATOMS: atom_id res chain seq x y z
N MET A 1 -35.61 -43.99 0.17
CA MET A 1 -34.37 -43.70 -0.58
C MET A 1 -34.63 -42.48 -1.45
N THR A 2 -34.40 -41.28 -0.93
CA THR A 2 -34.60 -40.02 -1.66
C THR A 2 -33.30 -39.60 -2.33
N ALA A 3 -33.26 -39.71 -3.65
CA ALA A 3 -32.20 -39.17 -4.48
C ALA A 3 -32.37 -37.65 -4.58
N GLN A 4 -31.54 -36.89 -3.87
CA GLN A 4 -31.39 -35.44 -4.01
C GLN A 4 -29.99 -35.05 -3.51
N GLY A 5 -28.95 -35.47 -4.22
CA GLY A 5 -27.57 -35.10 -3.91
C GLY A 5 -26.92 -34.52 -5.16
N GLY A 6 -27.03 -33.20 -5.36
CA GLY A 6 -26.21 -32.50 -6.34
C GLY A 6 -24.73 -32.52 -5.96
N THR A 7 -23.85 -32.24 -6.91
CA THR A 7 -22.38 -32.17 -6.66
C THR A 7 -22.06 -31.10 -5.60
N ASP A 8 -20.83 -31.08 -5.06
CA ASP A 8 -20.44 -30.01 -4.12
C ASP A 8 -20.56 -28.65 -4.80
N ARG A 9 -20.11 -28.55 -6.05
CA ARG A 9 -20.22 -27.35 -6.87
C ARG A 9 -21.68 -26.87 -6.97
N GLU A 10 -22.61 -27.75 -7.35
CA GLU A 10 -24.02 -27.38 -7.46
C GLU A 10 -24.63 -26.91 -6.13
N ARG A 11 -24.21 -27.52 -5.02
CA ARG A 11 -24.66 -27.14 -3.68
C ARG A 11 -24.11 -25.77 -3.26
N ILE A 12 -22.82 -25.54 -3.50
CA ILE A 12 -22.15 -24.27 -3.16
C ILE A 12 -22.66 -23.16 -4.07
N GLU A 13 -22.82 -23.37 -5.38
CA GLU A 13 -23.39 -22.37 -6.28
C GLU A 13 -24.83 -22.00 -5.92
N ARG A 14 -25.66 -22.98 -5.54
CA ARG A 14 -27.04 -22.71 -5.10
C ARG A 14 -27.06 -21.88 -3.82
N TRP A 15 -26.20 -22.22 -2.87
CA TRP A 15 -26.04 -21.44 -1.65
C TRP A 15 -25.53 -20.04 -1.94
N TRP A 16 -24.52 -19.89 -2.78
CA TRP A 16 -23.93 -18.62 -3.15
C TRP A 16 -24.96 -17.67 -3.78
N ARG A 17 -25.73 -18.17 -4.76
CA ARG A 17 -26.85 -17.40 -5.37
C ARG A 17 -27.93 -17.04 -4.35
N SER A 18 -28.12 -17.83 -3.30
CA SER A 18 -29.09 -17.52 -2.24
C SER A 18 -28.66 -16.39 -1.31
N LEU A 19 -27.37 -16.03 -1.30
CA LEU A 19 -26.87 -14.88 -0.55
C LEU A 19 -27.18 -13.56 -1.25
N ASP A 20 -27.33 -13.59 -2.57
CA ASP A 20 -27.57 -12.41 -3.39
C ASP A 20 -28.93 -11.78 -3.08
N GLY A 21 -28.94 -10.47 -2.84
CA GLY A 21 -30.13 -9.75 -2.39
C GLY A 21 -29.92 -8.24 -2.35
N GLU A 22 -30.81 -7.54 -1.66
CA GLU A 22 -30.74 -6.08 -1.50
C GLU A 22 -29.62 -5.65 -0.53
N ASP A 23 -29.28 -6.52 0.42
CA ASP A 23 -28.35 -6.28 1.53
C ASP A 23 -27.02 -7.03 1.38
N PHE A 24 -26.83 -7.77 0.29
CA PHE A 24 -25.57 -8.42 -0.08
C PHE A 24 -25.54 -8.72 -1.57
N LEU A 25 -24.47 -8.34 -2.27
CA LEU A 25 -24.25 -8.75 -3.66
C LEU A 25 -23.35 -9.98 -3.70
N ALA A 26 -23.86 -11.11 -4.19
CA ALA A 26 -23.02 -12.28 -4.47
C ALA A 26 -22.70 -12.31 -5.96
N LEU A 27 -21.47 -11.93 -6.35
CA LEU A 27 -21.07 -11.97 -7.75
C LEU A 27 -21.05 -13.41 -8.25
N GLU A 28 -21.62 -13.64 -9.42
CA GLU A 28 -21.69 -14.98 -9.99
C GLU A 28 -20.29 -15.59 -10.16
N PRO A 29 -20.17 -16.93 -10.04
CA PRO A 29 -18.96 -17.62 -10.42
C PRO A 29 -18.67 -17.27 -11.88
N PRO A 30 -17.47 -16.80 -12.22
CA PRO A 30 -17.22 -16.24 -13.53
C PRO A 30 -17.15 -17.40 -14.55
N SER A 31 -17.69 -17.19 -15.76
CA SER A 31 -17.65 -18.20 -16.84
C SER A 31 -16.26 -18.37 -17.47
N ALA A 32 -15.32 -17.50 -17.09
CA ALA A 32 -13.89 -17.55 -17.37
C ALA A 32 -13.13 -17.07 -16.11
N PRO A 33 -11.87 -17.47 -15.86
CA PRO A 33 -11.12 -16.97 -14.70
C PRO A 33 -11.03 -15.44 -14.71
N ARG A 34 -11.27 -14.79 -13.56
CA ARG A 34 -10.94 -13.37 -13.41
C ARG A 34 -9.42 -13.22 -13.50
N LEU A 35 -8.94 -12.25 -14.28
CA LEU A 35 -7.50 -12.09 -14.53
C LEU A 35 -6.79 -11.59 -13.25
N THR A 36 -7.51 -10.86 -12.40
CA THR A 36 -7.02 -10.37 -11.09
C THR A 36 -8.12 -10.28 -10.01
N ASP A 37 -7.72 -10.22 -8.73
CA ASP A 37 -8.61 -9.90 -7.58
C ASP A 37 -9.33 -8.54 -7.78
N GLY A 38 -8.70 -7.60 -8.50
CA GLY A 38 -9.25 -6.26 -8.77
C GLY A 38 -10.45 -6.26 -9.73
N ASP A 39 -10.45 -7.16 -10.73
CA ASP A 39 -11.54 -7.25 -11.71
C ASP A 39 -12.87 -7.62 -11.04
N GLY A 40 -12.81 -8.45 -9.99
CA GLY A 40 -13.99 -8.84 -9.21
C GLY A 40 -14.56 -7.68 -8.40
N HIS A 41 -13.71 -6.80 -7.88
CA HIS A 41 -14.17 -5.60 -7.17
C HIS A 41 -14.85 -4.61 -8.12
N ASP A 42 -14.25 -4.33 -9.28
CA ASP A 42 -14.82 -3.42 -10.28
C ASP A 42 -16.16 -3.96 -10.84
N GLU A 43 -16.24 -5.27 -11.10
CA GLU A 43 -17.47 -5.95 -11.50
C GLU A 43 -18.57 -5.83 -10.42
N ALA A 44 -18.22 -6.02 -9.15
CA ALA A 44 -19.18 -5.95 -8.05
C ALA A 44 -19.75 -4.53 -7.92
N LEU A 45 -18.89 -3.53 -8.02
CA LEU A 45 -19.29 -2.13 -7.95
C LEU A 45 -20.15 -1.73 -9.16
N ALA A 46 -19.82 -2.21 -10.35
CA ALA A 46 -20.66 -2.03 -11.53
C ALA A 46 -22.04 -2.65 -11.33
N ARG A 47 -22.11 -3.86 -10.79
CA ARG A 47 -23.36 -4.60 -10.56
C ARG A 47 -24.22 -3.97 -9.45
N ILE A 48 -23.63 -3.47 -8.37
CA ILE A 48 -24.30 -2.66 -7.34
C ILE A 48 -24.98 -1.45 -8.00
N ARG A 49 -24.26 -0.77 -8.90
CA ARG A 49 -24.77 0.40 -9.62
C ARG A 49 -25.91 0.04 -10.57
N GLU A 50 -25.75 -1.00 -11.37
CA GLU A 50 -26.78 -1.48 -12.31
C GLU A 50 -28.09 -1.85 -11.60
N ARG A 51 -27.98 -2.44 -10.41
CA ARG A 51 -29.13 -2.87 -9.60
C ARG A 51 -29.71 -1.76 -8.73
N GLY A 52 -29.08 -0.59 -8.68
CA GLY A 52 -29.48 0.51 -7.79
C GLY A 52 -29.43 0.13 -6.31
N LEU A 53 -28.52 -0.77 -5.92
CA LEU A 53 -28.31 -1.14 -4.53
C LEU A 53 -27.60 -0.03 -3.75
N ASP A 54 -27.61 -0.12 -2.43
CA ASP A 54 -26.84 0.80 -1.59
C ASP A 54 -25.34 0.70 -1.99
N PRO A 55 -24.64 1.84 -2.20
CA PRO A 55 -23.21 1.82 -2.54
C PRO A 55 -22.32 1.16 -1.49
N MET A 56 -22.81 1.04 -0.25
CA MET A 56 -22.17 0.36 0.86
C MET A 56 -22.66 -1.08 1.05
N THR A 57 -23.49 -1.60 0.12
CA THR A 57 -23.92 -2.99 0.13
C THR A 57 -22.67 -3.89 0.12
N PRO A 58 -22.49 -4.74 1.15
CA PRO A 58 -21.39 -5.68 1.19
C PRO A 58 -21.50 -6.65 0.02
N TYR A 59 -20.37 -7.13 -0.48
CA TYR A 59 -20.36 -8.04 -1.60
C TYR A 59 -19.32 -9.14 -1.44
N GLY A 60 -19.60 -10.28 -2.08
CA GLY A 60 -18.72 -11.43 -2.15
C GLY A 60 -18.33 -11.73 -3.59
N ILE A 61 -17.09 -12.13 -3.78
CA ILE A 61 -16.48 -12.55 -5.03
C ILE A 61 -16.06 -14.00 -4.88
N TRP A 62 -16.42 -14.80 -5.89
CA TRP A 62 -15.91 -16.14 -6.10
C TRP A 62 -14.84 -16.08 -7.20
N PRO A 63 -13.54 -15.89 -6.88
CA PRO A 63 -12.51 -15.48 -7.84
C PRO A 63 -12.20 -16.52 -8.93
N ALA A 64 -12.23 -17.83 -8.65
CA ALA A 64 -11.93 -18.87 -9.66
C ALA A 64 -12.56 -20.24 -9.34
N GLU A 65 -12.55 -21.16 -10.32
CA GLU A 65 -13.03 -22.56 -10.19
C GLU A 65 -12.02 -23.49 -9.49
N ASP A 66 -10.83 -23.00 -9.17
CA ASP A 66 -9.76 -23.80 -8.56
C ASP A 66 -10.21 -24.28 -7.17
N GLY A 67 -10.34 -25.59 -7.04
CA GLY A 67 -10.81 -26.24 -5.83
C GLY A 67 -11.90 -27.29 -6.08
N PHE A 68 -12.39 -27.43 -7.30
CA PHE A 68 -13.28 -28.54 -7.69
C PHE A 68 -12.57 -29.52 -8.63
N ASP A 69 -12.85 -30.82 -8.47
CA ASP A 69 -12.49 -31.83 -9.48
C ASP A 69 -13.46 -31.84 -10.67
N GLU A 70 -13.16 -32.64 -11.70
CA GLU A 70 -13.99 -32.81 -12.90
C GLU A 70 -15.42 -33.31 -12.59
N ARG A 71 -15.65 -33.85 -11.39
CA ARG A 71 -16.97 -34.34 -10.93
C ARG A 71 -17.68 -33.32 -10.05
N GLY A 72 -17.11 -32.13 -9.87
CA GLY A 72 -17.66 -31.06 -9.06
C GLY A 72 -17.58 -31.33 -7.56
N ALA A 73 -16.67 -32.20 -7.11
CA ALA A 73 -16.36 -32.36 -5.69
C ALA A 73 -15.30 -31.33 -5.27
N LEU A 74 -15.51 -30.69 -4.12
CA LEU A 74 -14.58 -29.71 -3.56
C LEU A 74 -13.35 -30.46 -3.02
N THR A 75 -12.22 -30.34 -3.71
CA THR A 75 -10.93 -30.94 -3.36
C THR A 75 -10.08 -30.01 -2.50
N GLU A 76 -10.24 -28.70 -2.62
CA GLU A 76 -9.53 -27.69 -1.82
C GLU A 76 -10.50 -26.62 -1.29
N PRO A 77 -10.21 -26.00 -0.13
CA PRO A 77 -11.01 -24.89 0.38
C PRO A 77 -11.17 -23.75 -0.62
N LEU A 78 -12.42 -23.40 -0.90
CA LEU A 78 -12.76 -22.32 -1.80
C LEU A 78 -12.51 -20.98 -1.12
N ARG A 79 -11.69 -20.14 -1.76
CA ARG A 79 -11.40 -18.77 -1.29
C ARG A 79 -12.57 -17.87 -1.68
N ILE A 80 -13.09 -17.15 -0.69
CA ILE A 80 -14.12 -16.14 -0.88
C ILE A 80 -13.49 -14.78 -0.57
N GLU A 81 -13.40 -13.97 -1.61
CA GLU A 81 -13.09 -12.56 -1.48
C GLU A 81 -14.36 -11.81 -1.12
N ALA A 82 -14.24 -10.82 -0.23
CA ALA A 82 -15.39 -10.05 0.20
C ALA A 82 -14.95 -8.67 0.66
N ASP A 83 -15.81 -7.69 0.43
CA ASP A 83 -15.60 -6.32 0.87
C ASP A 83 -16.92 -5.73 1.43
N GLY A 84 -16.76 -4.78 2.35
CA GLY A 84 -17.85 -4.23 3.14
C GLY A 84 -17.63 -4.38 4.66
N PRO A 85 -18.60 -3.94 5.48
CA PRO A 85 -18.45 -3.94 6.93
C PRO A 85 -18.27 -5.36 7.49
N ASP A 86 -17.22 -5.58 8.30
CA ASP A 86 -16.87 -6.89 8.89
C ASP A 86 -18.07 -7.58 9.58
N ALA A 87 -18.92 -6.82 10.28
CA ALA A 87 -20.12 -7.34 10.93
C ALA A 87 -21.19 -7.82 9.95
N ALA A 88 -21.37 -7.11 8.82
CA ALA A 88 -22.33 -7.46 7.79
C ALA A 88 -21.86 -8.70 7.01
N LEU A 89 -20.57 -8.73 6.66
CA LEU A 89 -19.93 -9.90 6.05
C LEU A 89 -20.01 -11.13 6.95
N ALA A 90 -19.67 -10.98 8.23
CA ALA A 90 -19.76 -12.08 9.20
C ALA A 90 -21.21 -12.56 9.39
N ALA A 91 -22.20 -11.68 9.34
CA ALA A 91 -23.61 -12.05 9.44
C ALA A 91 -24.07 -12.84 8.21
N LYS A 92 -23.70 -12.39 7.00
CA LYS A 92 -24.09 -13.04 5.73
C LYS A 92 -23.37 -14.36 5.50
N LEU A 93 -22.07 -14.40 5.77
CA LEU A 93 -21.22 -15.58 5.59
C LEU A 93 -21.21 -16.50 6.83
N ARG A 94 -22.14 -16.32 7.77
CA ARG A 94 -22.24 -17.16 8.97
C ARG A 94 -22.73 -18.58 8.67
N THR A 95 -23.55 -18.71 7.63
CA THR A 95 -24.27 -19.95 7.33
C THR A 95 -23.71 -20.54 6.05
N ALA A 96 -22.94 -21.62 6.19
CA ALA A 96 -22.42 -22.39 5.07
C ALA A 96 -23.47 -23.37 4.54
N PRO A 97 -23.34 -23.86 3.29
CA PRO A 97 -24.18 -24.94 2.78
C PRO A 97 -23.98 -26.22 3.60
N GLU A 98 -24.99 -27.10 3.61
CA GLU A 98 -24.92 -28.37 4.34
C GLU A 98 -23.70 -29.20 3.92
N GLY A 99 -22.90 -29.63 4.91
CA GLY A 99 -21.66 -30.38 4.72
C GLY A 99 -20.40 -29.50 4.58
N PHE A 100 -20.56 -28.18 4.62
CA PHE A 100 -19.48 -27.20 4.54
C PHE A 100 -19.46 -26.28 5.76
N GLU A 101 -18.33 -25.62 5.95
CA GLU A 101 -18.13 -24.58 6.95
C GLU A 101 -17.40 -23.40 6.32
N ILE A 102 -17.67 -22.21 6.84
CA ILE A 102 -16.92 -21.01 6.49
C ILE A 102 -16.01 -20.68 7.66
N ARG A 103 -14.72 -20.55 7.36
CA ARG A 103 -13.68 -20.17 8.30
C ARG A 103 -13.06 -18.85 7.85
N ARG A 104 -12.59 -18.05 8.80
CA ARG A 104 -11.75 -16.89 8.49
C ARG A 104 -10.30 -17.33 8.61
N ASP A 105 -9.53 -17.17 7.55
CA ASP A 105 -8.09 -17.40 7.61
C ASP A 105 -7.43 -16.33 8.48
N ALA A 106 -6.62 -16.74 9.46
CA ALA A 106 -5.99 -15.84 10.41
C ALA A 106 -4.87 -15.00 9.76
N ALA A 107 -4.20 -15.55 8.74
CA ALA A 107 -3.10 -14.89 8.05
C ALA A 107 -3.61 -13.83 7.07
N SER A 108 -4.42 -14.25 6.08
CA SER A 108 -4.95 -13.36 5.03
C SER A 108 -6.18 -12.57 5.45
N GLY A 109 -6.90 -13.00 6.50
CA GLY A 109 -8.18 -12.41 6.90
C GLY A 109 -9.35 -12.74 5.96
N ARG A 110 -9.11 -13.54 4.91
CA ARG A 110 -10.09 -13.95 3.89
C ARG A 110 -11.03 -15.03 4.41
N PHE A 111 -12.18 -15.19 3.76
CA PHE A 111 -13.13 -16.25 4.07
C PHE A 111 -12.80 -17.50 3.24
N LEU A 112 -12.81 -18.67 3.89
CA LEU A 112 -12.58 -19.97 3.27
C LEU A 112 -13.81 -20.83 3.47
N LEU A 113 -14.37 -21.36 2.39
CA LEU A 113 -15.40 -22.38 2.44
C LEU A 113 -14.77 -23.76 2.26
N ALA A 114 -14.90 -24.61 3.27
CA ALA A 114 -14.30 -25.94 3.29
C ALA A 114 -15.31 -27.02 3.67
N ARG A 115 -15.04 -28.27 3.30
CA ARG A 115 -15.84 -29.42 3.76
C ARG A 115 -15.64 -29.59 5.27
N ILE A 116 -16.73 -29.86 6.00
CA ILE A 116 -16.65 -30.09 7.45
C ILE A 116 -15.71 -31.27 7.72
N GLY A 117 -14.72 -31.05 8.60
CA GLY A 117 -13.73 -32.05 8.96
C GLY A 117 -12.56 -32.19 7.98
N ALA A 118 -12.49 -31.33 6.94
CA ALA A 118 -11.27 -31.19 6.15
C ALA A 118 -10.13 -30.67 7.05
N ALA A 119 -8.93 -31.20 6.84
CA ALA A 119 -7.72 -30.72 7.48
C ALA A 119 -7.58 -29.21 7.25
N PRO A 120 -7.06 -28.45 8.23
CA PRO A 120 -6.78 -27.04 8.02
C PRO A 120 -5.91 -26.86 6.78
N HIS A 121 -6.25 -25.88 5.94
CA HIS A 121 -5.43 -25.51 4.79
C HIS A 121 -4.10 -24.95 5.30
N GLU A 122 -3.05 -25.75 5.26
CA GLU A 122 -1.70 -25.26 5.42
C GLU A 122 -1.29 -24.62 4.11
N ASP A 123 -1.30 -23.29 4.08
CA ASP A 123 -0.75 -22.55 2.96
C ASP A 123 0.72 -22.96 2.74
N ALA A 124 1.18 -23.07 1.49
CA ALA A 124 2.57 -23.44 1.20
C ALA A 124 3.58 -22.48 1.88
N SER A 125 3.16 -21.23 2.09
CA SER A 125 3.86 -20.22 2.92
C SER A 125 4.02 -20.62 4.39
N SER A 126 3.05 -21.33 4.98
CA SER A 126 3.09 -21.77 6.38
C SER A 126 4.10 -22.91 6.58
N ARG A 127 4.31 -23.75 5.58
CA ARG A 127 5.31 -24.82 5.63
C ARG A 127 6.74 -24.27 5.54
N ALA A 128 6.97 -23.27 4.69
CA ALA A 128 8.26 -22.56 4.63
C ALA A 128 8.59 -21.83 5.96
N ALA A 129 7.58 -21.25 6.62
CA ALA A 129 7.75 -20.61 7.93
C ALA A 129 7.94 -21.60 9.10
N ALA A 130 7.39 -22.81 9.01
CA ALA A 130 7.54 -23.87 10.01
C ALA A 130 8.87 -24.62 9.87
N GLU A 131 9.34 -24.88 8.64
CA GLU A 131 10.63 -25.52 8.38
C GLU A 131 11.83 -24.61 8.73
N ALA A 132 11.66 -23.28 8.72
CA ALA A 132 12.68 -22.32 9.19
C ALA A 132 12.84 -22.24 10.72
N ARG A 133 12.01 -22.92 11.53
CA ARG A 133 11.99 -22.82 13.01
C ARG A 133 12.59 -24.02 13.75
N ILE A 134 13.23 -24.96 13.07
CA ILE A 134 13.90 -26.10 13.73
C ILE A 134 15.41 -25.94 13.64
N GLU A 135 15.97 -25.09 14.52
CA GLU A 135 17.32 -25.33 15.02
C GLU A 135 17.22 -25.94 16.43
N PRO A 136 17.91 -27.06 16.72
CA PRO A 136 17.89 -27.66 18.04
C PRO A 136 18.67 -26.79 19.03
N ILE A 137 18.00 -26.34 20.08
CA ILE A 137 18.59 -25.67 21.23
C ILE A 137 19.66 -26.60 21.85
N PRO A 138 20.95 -26.21 21.94
CA PRO A 138 21.92 -27.00 22.68
C PRO A 138 21.64 -26.91 24.18
N ALA A 139 21.69 -28.07 24.84
CA ALA A 139 21.48 -28.20 26.28
C ALA A 139 22.49 -27.35 27.07
N LEU A 140 21.99 -26.49 27.96
CA LEU A 140 22.80 -25.74 28.92
C LEU A 140 23.30 -26.67 30.04
N PRO A 141 24.60 -26.64 30.40
CA PRO A 141 25.09 -27.31 31.60
C PRO A 141 24.75 -26.49 32.87
N ALA A 142 24.50 -27.22 33.94
CA ALA A 142 24.17 -26.72 35.27
C ALA A 142 25.37 -26.06 35.98
N ASP A 143 25.02 -25.14 36.88
CA ASP A 143 25.77 -24.65 38.05
C ASP A 143 27.08 -23.86 37.84
N ALA A 144 27.00 -22.53 38.01
CA ALA A 144 28.04 -21.75 38.68
C ALA A 144 27.45 -20.48 39.36
N PRO A 145 27.87 -20.13 40.58
CA PRO A 145 27.30 -19.01 41.34
C PRO A 145 27.98 -17.69 40.99
N VAL A 146 27.21 -16.62 40.78
CA VAL A 146 27.76 -15.26 40.64
C VAL A 146 27.55 -14.50 41.95
N GLN A 147 28.69 -14.14 42.56
CA GLN A 147 28.78 -13.28 43.74
C GLN A 147 28.42 -11.83 43.41
N SER A 148 27.74 -11.17 44.34
CA SER A 148 27.57 -9.73 44.37
C SER A 148 28.87 -9.05 44.79
N ASP A 149 29.19 -7.92 44.16
CA ASP A 149 29.90 -6.83 44.83
C ASP A 149 29.33 -5.50 44.32
N GLY A 150 28.61 -4.82 45.21
CA GLY A 150 28.21 -3.44 45.03
C GLY A 150 29.35 -2.50 45.40
N ARG A 151 29.45 -1.37 44.69
CA ARG A 151 30.02 -0.16 45.29
C ARG A 151 29.35 1.10 44.73
N VAL A 152 28.81 1.86 45.68
CA VAL A 152 28.26 3.21 45.54
C VAL A 152 29.41 4.21 45.41
N GLN A 153 29.23 5.26 44.60
CA GLN A 153 29.92 6.53 44.85
C GLN A 153 29.04 7.75 44.45
N PRO A 154 29.16 8.88 45.18
CA PRO A 154 28.15 9.93 45.22
C PRO A 154 28.52 11.21 44.43
N ASP A 155 27.57 12.14 44.47
CA ASP A 155 27.48 13.47 43.85
C ASP A 155 28.68 14.42 44.01
N GLY A 156 28.83 15.32 43.03
CA GLY A 156 29.40 16.66 43.25
C GLY A 156 30.12 17.29 42.05
N PRO A 157 29.71 18.49 41.58
CA PRO A 157 30.31 19.17 40.43
C PRO A 157 31.45 20.11 40.84
N VAL A 158 32.47 20.26 39.98
CA VAL A 158 33.47 21.34 40.10
C VAL A 158 33.65 22.02 38.74
N ARG A 159 33.48 23.34 38.72
CA ARG A 159 33.77 24.24 37.59
C ARG A 159 35.20 24.80 37.67
N SER A 160 35.76 24.91 36.46
CA SER A 160 36.80 25.78 35.86
C SER A 160 37.89 26.46 36.70
N ASP A 161 39.13 26.45 36.18
CA ASP A 161 39.76 27.60 35.49
C ASP A 161 41.23 27.30 35.13
N GLY A 162 41.71 27.78 33.97
CA GLY A 162 43.14 27.99 33.71
C GLY A 162 43.71 27.42 32.39
N PRO A 163 44.28 28.26 31.49
CA PRO A 163 44.81 27.84 30.19
C PRO A 163 46.30 27.49 30.26
N VAL A 164 46.75 26.46 29.54
CA VAL A 164 48.19 26.25 29.28
C VAL A 164 48.43 25.74 27.86
N ARG A 165 49.52 26.25 27.31
CA ARG A 165 49.99 26.29 25.93
C ARG A 165 50.42 24.93 25.37
N SER A 166 50.30 24.87 24.05
CA SER A 166 51.00 23.98 23.12
C SER A 166 52.53 24.10 23.25
N ASP A 167 53.24 22.96 23.20
CA ASP A 167 54.51 22.82 22.48
C ASP A 167 54.72 21.33 22.06
N ALA A 168 55.17 21.19 20.81
CA ALA A 168 55.43 20.06 19.90
C ALA A 168 56.25 18.85 20.46
N PRO A 169 56.54 17.74 19.71
CA PRO A 169 56.39 17.57 18.25
C PRO A 169 55.84 16.22 17.73
N VAL A 170 55.42 16.31 16.47
CA VAL A 170 55.18 15.24 15.49
C VAL A 170 56.30 14.21 15.49
N ARG A 171 55.93 12.93 15.60
CA ARG A 171 56.71 11.80 15.07
C ARG A 171 55.90 11.13 13.98
N SER A 172 56.38 11.31 12.75
CA SER A 172 56.04 10.55 11.56
C SER A 172 56.49 9.10 11.72
N GLY A 173 55.54 8.21 12.00
CA GLY A 173 55.67 6.77 11.75
C GLY A 173 55.01 6.43 10.41
N ALA A 174 55.71 5.64 9.60
CA ALA A 174 55.24 5.14 8.31
C ALA A 174 53.90 4.36 8.44
N PRO A 175 53.07 4.31 7.38
CA PRO A 175 51.77 3.64 7.43
C PRO A 175 51.96 2.12 7.55
N ASP A 176 51.29 1.53 8.53
CA ASP A 176 51.06 0.10 8.64
C ASP A 176 50.11 -0.33 7.50
N PRO A 177 50.45 -1.31 6.65
CA PRO A 177 49.55 -1.79 5.61
C PRO A 177 48.64 -2.88 6.20
N SER A 178 47.82 -2.52 7.19
CA SER A 178 46.79 -3.45 7.71
C SER A 178 45.67 -2.74 8.45
N GLU A 179 45.26 -1.56 7.99
CA GLU A 179 43.91 -1.07 8.24
C GLU A 179 43.09 -1.38 7.00
N SER A 180 42.60 -2.61 6.91
CA SER A 180 41.34 -2.84 6.21
C SER A 180 40.30 -2.06 7.01
N GLU A 181 40.04 -0.81 6.57
CA GLU A 181 38.88 -0.05 6.97
C GLU A 181 37.70 -1.03 7.02
N GLY A 182 37.07 -1.15 8.19
CA GLY A 182 35.91 -1.99 8.39
C GLY A 182 34.83 -1.51 7.43
N GLN A 183 34.80 -2.10 6.25
CA GLN A 183 33.82 -1.83 5.23
C GLN A 183 32.49 -2.29 5.83
N GLU A 184 31.67 -1.34 6.27
CA GLU A 184 30.32 -1.61 6.73
C GLU A 184 29.66 -2.54 5.69
N PRO A 185 29.03 -3.64 6.14
CA PRO A 185 28.46 -4.59 5.21
C PRO A 185 27.50 -3.84 4.29
N ALA A 186 27.79 -3.87 2.99
CA ALA A 186 26.97 -3.23 1.98
C ALA A 186 25.52 -3.70 2.17
N TRP A 187 24.59 -2.76 2.32
CA TRP A 187 23.18 -3.08 2.41
C TRP A 187 22.79 -3.99 1.24
N GLN A 188 22.24 -5.17 1.55
CA GLN A 188 21.99 -6.18 0.52
C GLN A 188 20.66 -5.98 -0.20
N GLY A 189 19.80 -5.12 0.36
CA GLY A 189 18.44 -4.84 -0.10
C GLY A 189 17.49 -6.04 -0.02
N PRO A 190 16.20 -5.83 -0.33
CA PRO A 190 15.24 -6.92 -0.43
C PRO A 190 15.47 -7.75 -1.69
N ASP A 191 14.85 -8.94 -1.73
CA ASP A 191 14.68 -9.67 -2.98
C ASP A 191 13.74 -8.87 -3.90
N LEU A 192 14.31 -8.34 -4.98
CA LEU A 192 13.58 -7.49 -5.92
C LEU A 192 12.59 -8.26 -6.80
N ALA A 193 12.68 -9.60 -6.85
CA ALA A 193 11.74 -10.44 -7.57
C ALA A 193 10.55 -10.91 -6.70
N ASP A 194 10.60 -10.68 -5.38
CA ASP A 194 9.53 -11.03 -4.45
C ASP A 194 8.72 -9.78 -4.06
N ALA A 195 7.51 -9.68 -4.61
CA ALA A 195 6.58 -8.58 -4.31
C ALA A 195 6.28 -8.42 -2.81
N GLN A 196 6.27 -9.52 -2.03
CA GLN A 196 6.08 -9.45 -0.58
C GLN A 196 7.33 -8.96 0.14
N ALA A 197 8.53 -9.28 -0.36
CA ALA A 197 9.78 -8.72 0.16
C ALA A 197 9.86 -7.22 -0.12
N LEU A 198 9.53 -6.79 -1.34
CA LEU A 198 9.46 -5.37 -1.71
C LEU A 198 8.47 -4.59 -0.84
N GLN A 199 7.27 -5.13 -0.67
CA GLN A 199 6.27 -4.52 0.21
C GLN A 199 6.78 -4.38 1.65
N ARG A 200 7.32 -5.46 2.23
CA ARG A 200 7.85 -5.42 3.60
C ARG A 200 8.95 -4.38 3.73
N ALA A 201 9.90 -4.37 2.80
CA ALA A 201 10.97 -3.39 2.77
C ALA A 201 10.43 -1.97 2.69
N GLN A 202 9.39 -1.71 1.89
CA GLN A 202 8.77 -0.39 1.80
C GLN A 202 8.10 0.06 3.12
N LEU A 203 7.44 -0.85 3.83
CA LEU A 203 6.77 -0.55 5.10
C LEU A 203 7.76 -0.37 6.25
N ASP A 204 8.84 -1.16 6.26
CA ASP A 204 9.88 -1.12 7.27
C ASP A 204 10.90 0.01 7.02
N ALA A 205 10.94 0.56 5.80
CA ALA A 205 11.93 1.54 5.40
C ALA A 205 11.79 2.87 6.15
N GLY A 206 12.86 3.22 6.88
CA GLY A 206 13.14 4.60 7.25
C GLY A 206 13.71 5.41 6.07
N PRO A 207 14.16 6.65 6.34
CA PRO A 207 14.96 7.42 5.38
C PRO A 207 16.19 6.58 4.94
N PRO A 208 16.46 6.43 3.64
CA PRO A 208 17.58 5.61 3.18
C PRO A 208 18.90 6.26 3.57
N ASP A 209 19.86 5.43 3.96
CA ASP A 209 21.24 5.87 4.14
C ASP A 209 21.99 5.90 2.80
N ARG A 210 23.27 6.28 2.86
CA ARG A 210 24.10 6.39 1.67
C ARG A 210 24.30 5.04 0.95
N ALA A 211 24.49 3.96 1.71
CA ALA A 211 24.76 2.64 1.14
C ALA A 211 23.52 2.10 0.41
N GLU A 212 22.33 2.29 0.99
CA GLU A 212 21.06 1.97 0.36
C GLU A 212 20.84 2.77 -0.93
N LEU A 213 21.11 4.08 -0.92
CA LEU A 213 20.99 4.92 -2.13
C LEU A 213 21.96 4.49 -3.24
N GLU A 214 23.20 4.15 -2.90
CA GLU A 214 24.20 3.65 -3.85
C GLU A 214 23.79 2.28 -4.42
N TRP A 215 23.25 1.38 -3.59
CA TRP A 215 22.71 0.09 -4.02
C TRP A 215 21.53 0.25 -4.99
N CYS A 216 20.58 1.13 -4.67
CA CYS A 216 19.40 1.39 -5.51
C CYS A 216 19.81 1.98 -6.87
N ARG A 217 20.76 2.92 -6.90
CA ARG A 217 21.27 3.48 -8.17
C ARG A 217 21.94 2.45 -9.05
N ALA A 218 22.69 1.51 -8.45
CA ALA A 218 23.32 0.44 -9.22
C ALA A 218 22.29 -0.41 -9.99
N ARG A 219 21.03 -0.47 -9.52
CA ARG A 219 19.94 -1.21 -10.18
C ARG A 219 19.35 -0.51 -11.39
N PHE A 220 19.52 0.80 -11.55
CA PHE A 220 19.01 1.50 -12.74
C PHE A 220 19.65 1.00 -14.04
N LEU A 221 20.88 0.50 -13.94
CA LEU A 221 21.64 -0.06 -15.06
C LEU A 221 21.47 -1.57 -15.24
N ASP A 222 20.78 -2.25 -14.32
CA ASP A 222 20.57 -3.69 -14.37
C ASP A 222 19.61 -4.06 -15.50
N PRO A 223 20.09 -4.72 -16.59
CA PRO A 223 19.27 -5.07 -17.72
C PRO A 223 18.36 -6.26 -17.47
N ASP A 224 18.40 -6.93 -16.32
CA ASP A 224 17.53 -8.07 -16.03
C ASP A 224 16.46 -7.73 -14.98
N LEU A 225 16.56 -6.57 -14.35
CA LEU A 225 15.58 -6.09 -13.39
C LEU A 225 14.22 -5.82 -14.06
N ASP A 226 13.16 -6.29 -13.41
CA ASP A 226 11.77 -6.07 -13.80
C ASP A 226 11.25 -4.68 -13.40
N GLU A 227 10.01 -4.37 -13.80
CA GLU A 227 9.38 -3.08 -13.50
C GLU A 227 9.18 -2.84 -11.99
N PRO A 228 8.69 -3.84 -11.21
CA PRO A 228 8.49 -3.67 -9.77
C PRO A 228 9.76 -3.35 -8.99
N GLY A 229 10.81 -4.16 -9.18
CA GLY A 229 12.08 -3.94 -8.50
C GLY A 229 12.73 -2.61 -8.88
N LEU A 230 12.58 -2.19 -10.15
CA LEU A 230 13.02 -0.89 -10.62
C LEU A 230 12.19 0.24 -10.00
N GLY A 231 10.87 0.08 -9.90
CA GLY A 231 9.96 1.02 -9.27
C GLY A 231 10.29 1.25 -7.80
N PHE A 232 10.57 0.17 -7.05
CA PHE A 232 11.05 0.26 -5.67
C PHE A 232 12.35 1.08 -5.58
N CYS A 233 13.39 0.71 -6.33
CA CYS A 233 14.69 1.40 -6.27
C CYS A 233 14.56 2.88 -6.64
N LEU A 234 13.77 3.17 -7.69
CA LEU A 234 13.55 4.54 -8.15
C LEU A 234 12.79 5.36 -7.12
N ALA A 235 11.74 4.80 -6.50
CA ALA A 235 10.97 5.46 -5.45
C ALA A 235 11.85 5.77 -4.23
N ARG A 236 12.71 4.83 -3.80
CA ARG A 236 13.64 5.05 -2.68
C ARG A 236 14.58 6.23 -2.92
N VAL A 237 15.19 6.31 -4.10
CA VAL A 237 16.12 7.39 -4.45
C VAL A 237 15.38 8.72 -4.64
N PHE A 238 14.20 8.70 -5.26
CA PHE A 238 13.38 9.88 -5.51
C PHE A 238 12.80 10.46 -4.22
N ASP A 239 12.16 9.65 -3.38
CA ASP A 239 11.52 10.10 -2.15
C ASP A 239 12.56 10.63 -1.13
N ALA A 240 13.82 10.21 -1.22
CA ALA A 240 14.93 10.74 -0.45
C ALA A 240 15.46 12.12 -0.93
N GLY A 241 14.96 12.63 -2.06
CA GLY A 241 15.51 13.85 -2.68
C GLY A 241 16.94 13.64 -3.21
N ALA A 242 17.29 12.39 -3.56
CA ALA A 242 18.65 12.03 -3.96
C ALA A 242 18.78 11.81 -5.47
N LEU A 243 17.68 11.84 -6.22
CA LEU A 243 17.68 11.57 -7.65
C LEU A 243 18.34 12.72 -8.44
N ARG A 244 19.05 12.39 -9.51
CA ARG A 244 19.70 13.36 -10.41
C ARG A 244 19.29 13.10 -11.86
N PHE A 245 19.52 14.05 -12.76
CA PHE A 245 19.20 13.84 -14.18
C PHE A 245 20.02 12.70 -14.79
N GLU A 246 21.27 12.55 -14.37
CA GLU A 246 22.14 11.46 -14.84
C GLU A 246 21.62 10.08 -14.42
N ASP A 247 20.81 10.01 -13.36
CA ASP A 247 20.15 8.77 -12.94
C ASP A 247 18.95 8.43 -13.87
N LEU A 248 18.34 9.44 -14.51
CA LEU A 248 17.16 9.29 -15.37
C LEU A 248 17.50 8.98 -16.83
N ASP A 249 18.64 9.48 -17.33
CA ASP A 249 19.05 9.30 -18.73
C ASP A 249 19.09 7.82 -19.17
N PRO A 250 19.70 6.88 -18.43
CA PRO A 250 19.72 5.46 -18.82
C PRO A 250 18.31 4.84 -18.87
N LEU A 251 17.41 5.30 -18.00
CA LEU A 251 16.03 4.83 -17.95
C LEU A 251 15.25 5.28 -19.18
N LEU A 252 15.43 6.54 -19.59
CA LEU A 252 14.80 7.10 -20.79
C LEU A 252 15.33 6.49 -22.09
N GLU A 253 16.62 6.18 -22.16
CA GLU A 253 17.24 5.64 -23.38
C GLU A 253 16.94 4.15 -23.61
N ARG A 254 16.86 3.35 -22.54
CA ARG A 254 16.92 1.89 -22.65
C ARG A 254 15.75 1.15 -22.03
N ARG A 255 14.90 1.83 -21.24
CA ARG A 255 13.94 1.17 -20.36
C ARG A 255 12.49 1.62 -20.57
N LEU A 256 12.22 2.59 -21.44
CA LEU A 256 10.87 3.07 -21.69
C LEU A 256 9.92 1.92 -22.09
N ASP A 257 10.34 1.08 -23.03
CA ASP A 257 9.57 -0.08 -23.49
C ASP A 257 9.27 -1.07 -22.35
N ARG A 258 10.12 -1.15 -21.32
CA ARG A 258 9.90 -2.03 -20.17
C ARG A 258 8.90 -1.47 -19.17
N PHE A 259 8.88 -0.15 -18.97
CA PHE A 259 7.87 0.50 -18.14
C PHE A 259 6.46 0.38 -18.73
N VAL A 260 6.35 0.17 -20.04
CA VAL A 260 5.06 0.13 -20.75
C VAL A 260 4.63 -1.28 -21.20
N ALA A 261 5.52 -2.28 -21.18
CA ALA A 261 5.22 -3.63 -21.65
C ALA A 261 4.19 -4.33 -20.73
N GLU A 262 4.44 -4.33 -19.42
CA GLU A 262 3.58 -4.96 -18.41
C GLU A 262 3.63 -4.13 -17.11
N PRO A 263 3.06 -2.91 -17.09
CA PRO A 263 3.05 -2.10 -15.88
C PRO A 263 2.20 -2.79 -14.81
N ASP A 264 2.80 -3.09 -13.65
CA ASP A 264 2.03 -3.61 -12.53
C ASP A 264 1.31 -2.46 -11.80
N THR A 265 -0.01 -2.40 -11.98
CA THR A 265 -0.86 -1.34 -11.43
C THR A 265 -1.31 -1.60 -10.00
N TYR A 266 -1.11 -2.80 -9.46
CA TYR A 266 -1.71 -3.26 -8.19
C TYR A 266 -0.69 -3.58 -7.09
N GLN A 267 0.55 -3.14 -7.25
CA GLN A 267 1.55 -3.29 -6.21
C GLN A 267 1.32 -2.30 -5.05
N ARG A 268 1.72 -2.72 -3.85
CA ARG A 268 1.75 -1.88 -2.63
C ARG A 268 2.91 -0.88 -2.62
N HIS A 269 3.60 -0.70 -3.74
CA HIS A 269 4.58 0.37 -3.94
C HIS A 269 4.31 1.11 -5.26
N ARG A 270 4.86 2.31 -5.39
CA ARG A 270 4.65 3.18 -6.56
C ARG A 270 5.28 2.54 -7.81
N PRO A 271 4.54 2.38 -8.93
CA PRO A 271 5.10 1.89 -10.17
C PRO A 271 6.27 2.75 -10.63
N GLY A 272 7.26 2.13 -11.25
CA GLY A 272 8.41 2.79 -11.81
C GLY A 272 8.04 3.77 -12.91
N LEU A 273 7.06 3.45 -13.76
CA LEU A 273 6.56 4.40 -14.78
C LEU A 273 6.02 5.69 -14.14
N VAL A 274 5.26 5.56 -13.05
CA VAL A 274 4.70 6.71 -12.33
C VAL A 274 5.80 7.49 -11.64
N THR A 275 6.74 6.81 -10.97
CA THR A 275 7.84 7.47 -10.27
C THR A 275 8.74 8.24 -11.24
N LEU A 276 9.08 7.62 -12.38
CA LEU A 276 9.84 8.26 -13.46
C LEU A 276 9.10 9.47 -14.02
N GLY A 277 7.81 9.33 -14.36
CA GLY A 277 7.00 10.42 -14.87
C GLY A 277 6.92 11.61 -13.91
N ILE A 278 6.72 11.36 -12.62
CA ILE A 278 6.72 12.41 -11.59
C ILE A 278 8.10 13.06 -11.49
N ALA A 279 9.18 12.28 -11.45
CA ALA A 279 10.53 12.81 -11.38
C ALA A 279 10.88 13.71 -12.57
N LEU A 280 10.47 13.32 -13.79
CA LEU A 280 10.67 14.12 -15.00
C LEU A 280 9.90 15.45 -14.94
N ALA A 281 8.65 15.43 -14.45
CA ALA A 281 7.83 16.62 -14.28
C ALA A 281 8.38 17.57 -13.21
N CYS A 282 8.85 17.02 -12.08
CA CYS A 282 9.46 17.76 -10.98
C CYS A 282 10.82 18.36 -11.36
N GLY A 283 11.64 17.59 -12.07
CA GLY A 283 13.00 17.96 -12.42
C GLY A 283 13.10 18.92 -13.60
N GLY A 284 12.10 18.99 -14.48
CA GLY A 284 12.22 19.78 -15.72
C GLY A 284 13.25 19.20 -16.69
N HIS A 285 13.36 17.87 -16.72
CA HIS A 285 14.32 17.17 -17.58
C HIS A 285 14.09 17.53 -19.07
N PRO A 286 15.14 17.78 -19.88
CA PRO A 286 14.99 18.21 -21.28
C PRO A 286 14.17 17.26 -22.15
N ARG A 287 14.19 15.96 -21.83
CA ARG A 287 13.46 14.90 -22.56
C ARG A 287 12.06 14.63 -22.01
N ALA A 288 11.61 15.36 -20.97
CA ALA A 288 10.29 15.14 -20.37
C ALA A 288 9.16 15.29 -21.39
N GLY A 289 9.23 16.29 -22.28
CA GLY A 289 8.24 16.50 -23.33
C GLY A 289 8.11 15.31 -24.28
N GLU A 290 9.23 14.81 -24.79
CA GLU A 290 9.27 13.61 -25.64
C GLU A 290 8.65 12.39 -24.95
N PHE A 291 9.00 12.19 -23.67
CA PHE A 291 8.46 11.11 -22.85
C PHE A 291 6.94 11.20 -22.70
N PHE A 292 6.40 12.36 -22.33
CA PHE A 292 4.96 12.53 -22.13
C PHE A 292 4.17 12.47 -23.44
N ASP A 293 4.72 13.01 -24.54
CA ASP A 293 4.14 12.88 -25.88
C ASP A 293 4.09 11.42 -26.34
N GLY A 294 5.10 10.63 -25.98
CA GLY A 294 5.10 9.18 -26.18
C GLY A 294 4.02 8.51 -25.35
N LEU A 295 3.98 8.79 -24.04
CA LEU A 295 3.01 8.20 -23.11
C LEU A 295 1.55 8.46 -23.52
N ARG A 296 1.23 9.64 -24.07
CA ARG A 296 -0.10 9.95 -24.60
C ARG A 296 -0.55 9.03 -25.75
N ARG A 297 0.39 8.42 -26.50
CA ARG A 297 0.10 7.54 -27.64
C ARG A 297 -0.01 6.06 -27.27
N PHE A 298 0.39 5.67 -26.06
CA PHE A 298 0.24 4.29 -25.61
C PHE A 298 -1.20 4.00 -25.20
N GLU A 299 -1.75 2.89 -25.72
CA GLU A 299 -3.15 2.50 -25.51
C GLU A 299 -3.32 1.18 -24.73
N ALA A 300 -2.22 0.54 -24.30
CA ALA A 300 -2.29 -0.65 -23.45
C ALA A 300 -3.00 -0.30 -22.12
N GLU A 301 -3.96 -1.13 -21.69
CA GLU A 301 -4.87 -0.80 -20.58
C GLU A 301 -4.14 -0.40 -19.28
N GLY A 302 -3.15 -1.16 -18.84
CA GLY A 302 -2.37 -0.83 -17.64
C GLY A 302 -1.62 0.50 -17.77
N VAL A 303 -1.09 0.79 -18.97
CA VAL A 303 -0.43 2.08 -19.26
C VAL A 303 -1.44 3.22 -19.25
N VAL A 304 -2.66 2.99 -19.75
CA VAL A 304 -3.74 3.99 -19.72
C VAL A 304 -4.06 4.38 -18.28
N ARG A 305 -4.19 3.43 -17.35
CA ARG A 305 -4.44 3.73 -15.92
C ARG A 305 -3.32 4.56 -15.29
N LEU A 306 -2.06 4.17 -15.49
CA LEU A 306 -0.92 4.92 -14.95
C LEU A 306 -0.77 6.31 -15.59
N ARG A 307 -1.04 6.42 -16.90
CA ARG A 307 -1.09 7.69 -17.61
C ARG A 307 -2.16 8.61 -17.03
N THR A 308 -3.36 8.09 -16.75
CA THR A 308 -4.47 8.85 -16.15
C THR A 308 -4.04 9.54 -14.84
N ILE A 309 -3.26 8.86 -14.00
CA ILE A 309 -2.66 9.47 -12.81
C ILE A 309 -1.63 10.55 -13.18
N LEU A 310 -0.71 10.22 -14.10
CA LEU A 310 0.40 11.10 -14.48
C LEU A 310 -0.05 12.40 -15.14
N LEU A 311 -1.23 12.45 -15.75
CA LEU A 311 -1.84 13.70 -16.21
C LEU A 311 -1.93 14.75 -15.10
N GLY A 312 -1.97 14.35 -13.82
CA GLY A 312 -1.79 15.25 -12.68
C GLY A 312 -0.54 16.14 -12.77
N TRP A 313 0.58 15.55 -13.18
CA TRP A 313 1.89 16.19 -13.19
C TRP A 313 2.22 16.90 -14.50
N TYR A 314 1.80 16.35 -15.64
CA TYR A 314 2.17 16.90 -16.95
C TYR A 314 0.99 17.40 -17.80
N GLY A 315 -0.25 17.11 -17.42
CA GLY A 315 -1.45 17.47 -18.20
C GLY A 315 -1.69 18.98 -18.31
N GLY A 316 -2.60 19.37 -19.19
CA GLY A 316 -3.06 20.75 -19.36
C GLY A 316 -4.49 20.97 -18.85
N GLU A 317 -5.01 22.18 -19.00
CA GLU A 317 -6.41 22.50 -18.68
C GLU A 317 -7.39 21.60 -19.44
N GLU A 318 -7.03 21.20 -20.67
CA GLU A 318 -7.82 20.31 -21.52
C GLU A 318 -8.03 18.91 -20.94
N ASP A 319 -7.18 18.48 -20.00
CA ASP A 319 -7.26 17.16 -19.37
C ASP A 319 -8.19 17.16 -18.14
N LEU A 320 -8.55 18.32 -17.58
CA LEU A 320 -9.40 18.41 -16.37
C LEU A 320 -10.79 17.81 -16.58
N ASP A 321 -11.48 18.19 -17.66
CA ASP A 321 -12.85 17.74 -17.93
C ASP A 321 -12.94 16.23 -18.21
N PRO A 322 -12.05 15.63 -19.03
CA PRO A 322 -11.96 14.18 -19.17
C PRO A 322 -11.73 13.47 -17.83
N LEU A 323 -10.74 13.89 -17.06
CA LEU A 323 -10.42 13.30 -15.75
C LEU A 323 -11.60 13.40 -14.79
N TRP A 324 -12.29 14.55 -14.76
CA TRP A 324 -13.45 14.75 -13.91
C TRP A 324 -14.60 13.80 -14.26
N ARG A 325 -14.91 13.65 -15.56
CA ARG A 325 -15.97 12.74 -16.02
C ARG A 325 -15.67 11.28 -15.66
N GLU A 326 -14.43 10.85 -15.85
CA GLU A 326 -13.99 9.51 -15.48
C GLU A 326 -14.00 9.29 -13.96
N ALA A 327 -13.57 10.29 -13.18
CA ALA A 327 -13.65 10.25 -11.72
C ALA A 327 -15.09 10.08 -11.22
N LEU A 328 -16.06 10.81 -11.79
CA LEU A 328 -17.48 10.67 -11.46
C LEU A 328 -18.07 9.31 -11.85
N ALA A 329 -17.52 8.67 -12.88
CA ALA A 329 -17.87 7.30 -13.25
C ALA A 329 -17.28 6.23 -12.30
N GLY A 330 -16.43 6.65 -11.36
CA GLY A 330 -15.78 5.77 -10.39
C GLY A 330 -14.31 5.50 -10.66
N GLY A 331 -13.69 6.17 -11.64
CA GLY A 331 -12.27 6.03 -11.93
C GLY A 331 -11.40 6.61 -10.80
N ARG A 332 -10.73 5.75 -10.03
CA ARG A 332 -9.88 6.13 -8.91
C ARG A 332 -8.66 6.92 -9.37
N GLU A 333 -7.99 6.42 -10.40
CA GLU A 333 -6.83 7.00 -11.05
C GLU A 333 -7.17 8.40 -11.58
N ALA A 334 -8.36 8.56 -12.16
CA ALA A 334 -8.85 9.84 -12.65
C ALA A 334 -9.12 10.84 -11.53
N ALA A 335 -9.68 10.41 -10.39
CA ALA A 335 -9.87 11.30 -9.23
C ALA A 335 -8.53 11.82 -8.68
N ILE A 336 -7.50 10.97 -8.67
CA ILE A 336 -6.15 11.34 -8.25
C ILE A 336 -5.51 12.27 -9.27
N GLY A 337 -5.50 11.91 -10.55
CA GLY A 337 -4.98 12.75 -11.64
C GLY A 337 -5.64 14.11 -11.64
N TRP A 338 -6.97 14.17 -11.49
CA TRP A 338 -7.73 15.41 -11.38
C TRP A 338 -7.32 16.25 -10.17
N SER A 339 -7.19 15.63 -8.99
CA SER A 339 -6.82 16.34 -7.75
C SER A 339 -5.46 17.00 -7.86
N VAL A 340 -4.48 16.26 -8.40
CA VAL A 340 -3.11 16.75 -8.58
C VAL A 340 -3.04 17.80 -9.68
N LEU A 341 -3.72 17.59 -10.81
CA LEU A 341 -3.78 18.54 -11.92
C LEU A 341 -4.43 19.86 -11.48
N SER A 342 -5.58 19.78 -10.81
CA SER A 342 -6.32 20.93 -10.31
C SER A 342 -5.49 21.73 -9.30
N ALA A 343 -4.83 21.05 -8.35
CA ALA A 343 -3.92 21.68 -7.41
C ALA A 343 -2.78 22.41 -8.11
N ARG A 344 -2.15 21.77 -9.09
CA ARG A 344 -1.03 22.36 -9.85
C ARG A 344 -1.46 23.59 -10.65
N LEU A 345 -2.55 23.50 -11.39
CA LEU A 345 -3.06 24.60 -12.22
C LEU A 345 -3.58 25.77 -11.38
N SER A 346 -4.13 25.48 -10.19
CA SER A 346 -4.70 26.50 -9.30
C SER A 346 -3.69 27.06 -8.29
N GLY A 347 -2.48 26.47 -8.21
CA GLY A 347 -1.48 26.85 -7.21
C GLY A 347 -1.87 26.51 -5.77
N THR A 348 -2.74 25.52 -5.55
CA THR A 348 -3.22 25.08 -4.24
C THR A 348 -2.58 23.76 -3.82
N GLY A 349 -2.85 23.32 -2.57
CA GLY A 349 -2.43 22.00 -2.10
C GLY A 349 -3.32 20.89 -2.66
N VAL A 350 -2.77 19.67 -2.77
CA VAL A 350 -3.54 18.51 -3.25
C VAL A 350 -4.73 18.21 -2.34
N GLU A 351 -4.61 18.40 -1.02
CA GLU A 351 -5.73 18.21 -0.09
C GLU A 351 -6.88 19.19 -0.33
N GLU A 352 -6.58 20.44 -0.70
CA GLU A 352 -7.57 21.46 -0.98
C GLU A 352 -8.32 21.16 -2.28
N ALA A 353 -7.58 20.84 -3.35
CA ALA A 353 -8.16 20.43 -4.63
C ALA A 353 -8.99 19.15 -4.48
N ALA A 354 -8.46 18.12 -3.80
CA ALA A 354 -9.19 16.89 -3.52
C ALA A 354 -10.45 17.15 -2.68
N GLY A 355 -10.38 18.08 -1.72
CA GLY A 355 -11.54 18.51 -0.93
C GLY A 355 -12.64 19.12 -1.80
N ALA A 356 -12.26 20.03 -2.70
CA ALA A 356 -13.20 20.62 -3.67
C ALA A 356 -13.81 19.54 -4.58
N GLY A 357 -12.99 18.60 -5.08
CA GLY A 357 -13.46 17.47 -5.87
C GLY A 357 -14.45 16.59 -5.12
N ALA A 358 -14.19 16.29 -3.85
CA ALA A 358 -15.09 15.49 -3.01
C ALA A 358 -16.45 16.19 -2.78
N GLU A 359 -16.46 17.49 -2.50
CA GLU A 359 -17.70 18.27 -2.35
C GLU A 359 -18.47 18.40 -3.67
N GLN A 360 -17.76 18.61 -4.78
CA GLN A 360 -18.38 18.69 -6.10
C GLN A 360 -18.99 17.34 -6.52
N ALA A 361 -18.32 16.23 -6.22
CA ALA A 361 -18.82 14.88 -6.47
C ALA A 361 -20.07 14.60 -5.62
N ARG A 362 -20.03 14.97 -4.33
CA ARG A 362 -21.20 14.93 -3.44
C ARG A 362 -22.38 15.74 -3.98
N ALA A 363 -22.14 16.98 -4.41
CA ALA A 363 -23.17 17.86 -4.97
C ALA A 363 -23.75 17.32 -6.30
N ALA A 364 -22.93 16.63 -7.10
CA ALA A 364 -23.36 15.94 -8.32
C ALA A 364 -24.15 14.65 -8.06
N GLY A 365 -24.35 14.26 -6.79
CA GLY A 365 -25.02 13.02 -6.43
C GLY A 365 -24.21 11.77 -6.77
N SER A 366 -22.87 11.89 -6.86
CA SER A 366 -22.01 10.74 -7.11
C SER A 366 -22.13 9.68 -6.01
N MET A 367 -21.74 8.46 -6.36
CA MET A 367 -21.59 7.38 -5.39
C MET A 367 -20.61 7.79 -4.27
N PRO A 368 -20.84 7.40 -3.00
CA PRO A 368 -19.98 7.73 -1.88
C PRO A 368 -18.51 7.34 -2.08
N TYR A 369 -18.23 6.18 -2.69
CA TYR A 369 -16.86 5.73 -2.92
C TYR A 369 -16.06 6.65 -3.89
N VAL A 370 -16.72 7.48 -4.70
CA VAL A 370 -16.00 8.49 -5.50
C VAL A 370 -15.31 9.50 -4.58
N ARG A 371 -15.96 9.90 -3.48
CA ARG A 371 -15.39 10.80 -2.45
C ARG A 371 -14.22 10.14 -1.73
N ASN A 372 -14.28 8.81 -1.57
CA ASN A 372 -13.17 8.02 -1.07
C ASN A 372 -11.92 8.18 -1.95
N HIS A 373 -12.05 8.18 -3.28
CA HIS A 373 -10.91 8.33 -4.18
C HIS A 373 -10.23 9.69 -4.04
N PHE A 374 -11.00 10.78 -3.90
CA PHE A 374 -10.46 12.10 -3.56
C PHE A 374 -9.75 12.10 -2.20
N SER A 375 -10.30 11.44 -1.18
CA SER A 375 -9.61 11.30 0.12
C SER A 375 -8.29 10.54 0.01
N CYS A 376 -8.22 9.50 -0.83
CA CYS A 376 -6.97 8.78 -1.11
C CYS A 376 -5.94 9.70 -1.75
N ALA A 377 -6.35 10.60 -2.65
CA ALA A 377 -5.46 11.58 -3.26
C ALA A 377 -4.86 12.54 -2.21
N ALA A 378 -5.69 13.07 -1.31
CA ALA A 378 -5.26 13.96 -0.23
C ALA A 378 -4.28 13.29 0.74
N ILE A 379 -4.55 12.03 1.12
CA ILE A 379 -3.70 11.26 2.02
C ILE A 379 -2.35 10.97 1.37
N ALA A 380 -2.38 10.46 0.13
CA ALA A 380 -1.20 9.96 -0.57
C ALA A 380 -0.27 11.09 -1.05
N TRP A 381 -0.83 12.18 -1.55
CA TRP A 381 -0.09 13.20 -2.30
C TRP A 381 -0.12 14.59 -1.66
N GLY A 382 -0.82 14.74 -0.54
CA GLY A 382 -0.86 15.99 0.20
C GLY A 382 0.42 16.31 0.97
N GLY A 383 0.50 17.51 1.52
CA GLY A 383 1.55 17.95 2.45
C GLY A 383 2.84 18.43 1.77
N ALA A 384 2.96 18.27 0.45
CA ALA A 384 4.07 18.75 -0.34
C ALA A 384 3.57 19.51 -1.59
N PRO A 385 4.34 20.48 -2.12
CA PRO A 385 4.05 21.08 -3.41
C PRO A 385 3.94 20.01 -4.51
N VAL A 386 3.03 20.18 -5.48
CA VAL A 386 2.84 19.21 -6.58
C VAL A 386 4.10 19.04 -7.43
N LEU A 387 4.79 20.14 -7.72
CA LEU A 387 6.08 20.15 -8.40
C LEU A 387 7.18 20.60 -7.42
N ALA A 388 7.60 19.68 -6.56
CA ALA A 388 8.77 19.89 -5.73
C ALA A 388 10.05 19.73 -6.58
N PRO A 389 11.15 20.46 -6.27
CA PRO A 389 12.46 20.20 -6.87
C PRO A 389 12.87 18.73 -6.72
N LEU A 390 13.67 18.22 -7.65
CA LEU A 390 14.10 16.82 -7.67
C LEU A 390 14.87 16.43 -6.39
N GLU A 391 15.58 17.39 -5.81
CA GLU A 391 16.40 17.25 -4.61
C GLU A 391 15.60 17.41 -3.31
N ALA A 392 14.31 17.74 -3.40
CA ALA A 392 13.45 17.85 -2.23
C ALA A 392 12.94 16.45 -1.85
N PRO A 393 13.18 15.98 -0.62
CA PRO A 393 12.59 14.74 -0.15
C PRO A 393 11.08 14.78 -0.27
N THR A 394 10.49 13.73 -0.83
CA THR A 394 9.05 13.61 -0.98
C THR A 394 8.57 12.42 -0.17
N ALA A 395 7.82 12.67 0.91
CA ALA A 395 7.19 11.61 1.70
C ALA A 395 5.85 11.18 1.08
N ARG A 396 5.77 11.17 -0.26
CA ARG A 396 4.54 10.86 -0.99
C ARG A 396 4.25 9.38 -0.87
N LEU A 397 3.00 9.03 -0.59
CA LEU A 397 2.58 7.64 -0.49
C LEU A 397 2.00 7.19 -1.83
N TRP A 398 2.00 5.89 -2.06
CA TRP A 398 1.27 5.32 -3.17
C TRP A 398 -0.16 5.02 -2.76
N HIS A 399 -1.14 5.40 -3.58
CA HIS A 399 -2.55 5.29 -3.21
C HIS A 399 -3.12 3.86 -3.26
N TYR A 400 -2.49 2.93 -4.00
CA TYR A 400 -2.71 1.49 -3.85
C TYR A 400 -1.90 0.89 -2.70
N ALA A 401 -0.90 1.61 -2.17
CA ALA A 401 -0.37 1.36 -0.84
C ALA A 401 -1.31 1.88 0.26
N PHE A 402 -2.63 1.73 0.05
CA PHE A 402 -3.61 1.71 1.13
C PHE A 402 -3.32 0.45 1.96
N ASP A 403 -2.22 0.53 2.71
CA ASP A 403 -1.80 -0.51 3.58
C ASP A 403 -2.31 -0.16 4.96
N LYS A 404 -3.28 -0.94 5.44
CA LYS A 404 -3.79 -0.81 6.81
C LYS A 404 -2.69 -1.04 7.85
N GLU A 405 -1.51 -1.51 7.44
CA GLU A 405 -0.33 -1.73 8.27
C GLU A 405 0.71 -0.59 8.14
N SER A 406 0.50 0.41 7.26
CA SER A 406 1.44 1.52 7.02
C SER A 406 1.24 2.67 8.00
N LEU A 407 2.21 2.84 8.91
CA LEU A 407 2.18 3.96 9.85
C LEU A 407 2.14 5.35 9.17
N PRO A 408 2.96 5.64 8.14
CA PRO A 408 2.85 6.90 7.40
C PRO A 408 1.45 7.15 6.82
N TRP A 409 0.76 6.11 6.36
CA TRP A 409 -0.60 6.22 5.86
C TRP A 409 -1.58 6.65 6.97
N PHE A 410 -1.48 6.03 8.14
CA PHE A 410 -2.28 6.41 9.31
C PHE A 410 -2.05 7.88 9.69
N GLU A 411 -0.80 8.30 9.81
CA GLU A 411 -0.46 9.68 10.21
C GLU A 411 -1.00 10.71 9.22
N ARG A 412 -0.88 10.44 7.91
CA ARG A 412 -1.44 11.30 6.86
C ARG A 412 -2.97 11.33 6.89
N ALA A 413 -3.63 10.18 7.08
CA ALA A 413 -5.09 10.12 7.23
C ALA A 413 -5.58 10.94 8.42
N VAL A 414 -4.89 10.84 9.56
CA VAL A 414 -5.20 11.64 10.75
C VAL A 414 -4.95 13.13 10.50
N ALA A 415 -3.85 13.50 9.85
CA ALA A 415 -3.55 14.89 9.52
C ALA A 415 -4.62 15.53 8.62
N VAL A 416 -5.10 14.80 7.59
CA VAL A 416 -6.20 15.26 6.73
C VAL A 416 -7.50 15.40 7.52
N ALA A 417 -7.80 14.46 8.44
CA ALA A 417 -9.01 14.54 9.28
C ALA A 417 -8.97 15.71 10.28
N GLU A 418 -7.79 16.09 10.76
CA GLU A 418 -7.58 17.18 11.72
C GLU A 418 -7.64 18.57 11.11
N ASP A 419 -7.31 18.73 9.83
CA ASP A 419 -7.24 20.03 9.19
C ASP A 419 -8.64 20.65 9.02
N ASP A 420 -8.98 21.59 9.89
CA ASP A 420 -10.27 22.28 9.90
C ASP A 420 -10.50 23.18 8.67
N ARG A 421 -9.47 23.42 7.85
CA ARG A 421 -9.61 24.17 6.59
C ARG A 421 -10.19 23.29 5.48
N LEU A 422 -10.09 21.97 5.61
CA LEU A 422 -10.57 21.03 4.60
C LEU A 422 -12.08 20.77 4.75
N PRO A 423 -12.79 20.49 3.64
CA PRO A 423 -14.22 20.20 3.70
C PRO A 423 -14.55 18.99 4.58
N MET A 424 -15.71 19.06 5.25
CA MET A 424 -16.14 18.02 6.19
C MET A 424 -16.25 16.64 5.52
N THR A 425 -16.68 16.57 4.26
CA THR A 425 -16.74 15.30 3.53
C THR A 425 -15.35 14.67 3.37
N LEU A 426 -14.33 15.43 3.00
CA LEU A 426 -12.97 14.92 2.86
C LEU A 426 -12.43 14.40 4.20
N ARG A 427 -12.62 15.20 5.27
CA ARG A 427 -12.19 14.87 6.63
C ARG A 427 -12.86 13.60 7.14
N ALA A 428 -14.15 13.42 6.85
CA ALA A 428 -14.92 12.24 7.28
C ALA A 428 -14.44 10.96 6.60
N TRP A 429 -14.06 11.02 5.33
CA TRP A 429 -13.44 9.91 4.61
C TRP A 429 -12.02 9.61 5.10
N ALA A 430 -11.21 10.64 5.35
CA ALA A 430 -9.88 10.45 5.95
C ALA A 430 -9.95 9.82 7.36
N LEU A 431 -10.91 10.25 8.19
CA LEU A 431 -11.16 9.65 9.49
C LEU A 431 -11.61 8.19 9.39
N ARG A 432 -12.35 7.82 8.35
CA ARG A 432 -12.70 6.42 8.08
C ARG A 432 -11.45 5.59 7.82
N HIS A 433 -10.54 6.07 6.97
CA HIS A 433 -9.25 5.40 6.71
C HIS A 433 -8.42 5.22 7.98
N ALA A 434 -8.30 6.26 8.80
CA ALA A 434 -7.61 6.17 10.09
C ALA A 434 -8.30 5.19 11.05
N GLY A 435 -9.64 5.17 11.06
CA GLY A 435 -10.46 4.29 11.89
C GLY A 435 -10.39 2.81 11.52
N ASP A 436 -10.16 2.50 10.24
CA ASP A 436 -10.05 1.13 9.71
C ASP A 436 -8.60 0.60 9.74
N HIS A 437 -7.65 1.39 10.24
CA HIS A 437 -6.22 1.08 10.26
C HIS A 437 -5.87 -0.01 11.31
N ALA A 438 -4.92 -0.89 10.97
CA ALA A 438 -4.52 -2.01 11.83
C ALA A 438 -3.92 -1.53 13.16
N LEU A 439 -3.29 -0.35 13.21
CA LEU A 439 -2.79 0.25 14.46
C LEU A 439 -3.84 0.26 15.59
N LEU A 440 -5.12 0.45 15.26
CA LEU A 440 -6.18 0.55 16.27
C LEU A 440 -6.64 -0.81 16.79
N ALA A 441 -6.70 -1.82 15.92
CA ALA A 441 -7.28 -3.13 16.23
C ALA A 441 -6.24 -4.25 16.43
N ARG A 442 -5.09 -4.16 15.75
CA ARG A 442 -4.01 -5.14 15.65
C ARG A 442 -2.65 -4.44 15.50
N PRO A 443 -2.20 -3.67 16.50
CA PRO A 443 -0.96 -2.87 16.42
C PRO A 443 0.29 -3.71 16.13
N GLU A 444 0.29 -5.00 16.48
CA GLU A 444 1.35 -5.96 16.17
C GLU A 444 1.54 -6.24 14.67
N ARG A 445 0.53 -5.92 13.86
CA ARG A 445 0.60 -6.04 12.39
C ARG A 445 1.17 -4.80 11.70
N VAL A 446 1.23 -3.66 12.40
CA VAL A 446 1.80 -2.42 11.83
C VAL A 446 3.30 -2.62 11.60
N ARG A 447 3.83 -1.91 10.58
CA ARG A 447 5.23 -1.94 10.21
C ARG A 447 5.79 -0.51 10.13
N PRO A 448 6.83 -0.17 10.92
CA PRO A 448 7.38 -0.98 12.03
C PRO A 448 6.33 -1.24 13.13
N ALA A 449 6.52 -2.31 13.91
CA ALA A 449 5.57 -2.67 14.98
C ALA A 449 5.40 -1.52 15.97
N ALA A 450 4.16 -1.08 16.14
CA ALA A 450 3.84 0.00 17.07
C ALA A 450 3.87 -0.50 18.51
N ASP A 451 4.50 0.27 19.40
CA ASP A 451 4.39 -0.02 20.83
C ASP A 451 2.95 0.20 21.35
N PRO A 452 2.56 -0.44 22.47
CA PRO A 452 1.20 -0.34 22.99
C PRO A 452 0.77 1.06 23.43
N GLU A 453 1.71 1.90 23.86
CA GLU A 453 1.44 3.27 24.31
C GLU A 453 1.10 4.16 23.12
N PHE A 454 1.89 4.09 22.06
CA PHE A 454 1.62 4.76 20.79
C PHE A 454 0.27 4.33 20.20
N ALA A 455 -0.05 3.03 20.21
CA ALA A 455 -1.34 2.54 19.75
C ALA A 455 -2.52 3.04 20.61
N ALA A 456 -2.33 3.20 21.92
CA ALA A 456 -3.33 3.76 22.81
C ALA A 456 -3.56 5.27 22.55
N GLU A 457 -2.48 6.03 22.33
CA GLU A 457 -2.56 7.44 21.95
C GLU A 457 -3.26 7.63 20.59
N ALA A 458 -2.90 6.82 19.60
CA ALA A 458 -3.52 6.81 18.28
C ALA A 458 -5.04 6.55 18.36
N ARG A 459 -5.47 5.57 19.18
CA ARG A 459 -6.89 5.32 19.46
C ARG A 459 -7.56 6.53 20.08
N ALA A 460 -6.97 7.13 21.11
CA ALA A 460 -7.53 8.31 21.77
C ALA A 460 -7.65 9.51 20.80
N ARG A 461 -6.68 9.68 19.90
CA ARG A 461 -6.70 10.73 18.86
C ARG A 461 -7.84 10.53 17.87
N VAL A 462 -8.04 9.31 17.38
CA VAL A 462 -9.14 8.96 16.47
C VAL A 462 -10.50 9.15 17.14
N GLU A 463 -10.66 8.77 18.42
CA GLU A 463 -11.92 9.00 19.15
C GLU A 463 -12.25 10.49 19.30
N ARG A 464 -11.26 11.33 19.66
CA ARG A 464 -11.46 12.80 19.69
C ARG A 464 -11.88 13.36 18.33
N LEU A 465 -11.38 12.79 17.23
CA LEU A 465 -11.77 13.21 15.88
C LEU A 465 -13.20 12.78 15.55
N ARG A 466 -13.66 11.62 16.01
CA ARG A 466 -15.04 11.14 15.83
C ARG A 466 -16.07 12.07 16.49
N GLU A 467 -15.70 12.75 17.56
CA GLU A 467 -16.54 13.78 18.21
C GLU A 467 -16.68 15.04 17.35
N ARG A 468 -15.67 15.36 16.53
CA ARG A 468 -15.59 16.59 15.72
C ARG A 468 -16.06 16.39 14.28
N VAL A 469 -15.95 15.18 13.75
CA VAL A 469 -16.19 14.84 12.35
C VAL A 469 -17.32 13.80 12.31
N PRO A 470 -18.58 14.22 12.09
CA PRO A 470 -19.73 13.33 12.17
C PRO A 470 -19.74 12.32 11.01
N ARG A 471 -20.11 11.07 11.31
CA ARG A 471 -20.25 10.01 10.28
C ARG A 471 -21.24 10.36 9.17
N SER A 472 -22.23 11.21 9.43
CA SER A 472 -23.21 11.66 8.43
C SER A 472 -22.63 12.51 7.31
N ALA A 473 -21.35 12.89 7.40
CA ALA A 473 -20.64 13.61 6.34
C ALA A 473 -19.93 12.70 5.33
N GLN A 474 -19.88 11.39 5.60
CA GLN A 474 -19.41 10.34 4.66
C GLN A 474 -20.48 10.12 3.59
#